data_AF-A0A3D0CVV2-F1
#
_entry.id   AF-A0A3D0CVV2-F1
#
_cell.length_a   1.000
_cell.length_b   1.000
_cell.length_c   1.000
_cell.angle_alpha   90.00
_cell.angle_beta   90.00
_cell.angle_gamma   90.00
#
_symmetry.space_group_name_H-M   'P 1'
#
loop_
_entity.id
_entity.type
_entity.pdbx_description
1 polymer ?
#
loop_
_entity_poly.entity_id
_entity_poly.type
_entity_poly.pdbx_seq_one_letter_code
_entity_poly.pdbx_strand_id
1 'polypeptide(L)'
;GLVGGGLVAPVFVGLLLASRGAQANWTFFSIELWQAGLDDFLRPSIYHPLWGQLSLVARGATLPDYPWNAPGILYLGWVPLGLGVLALWRGRSRWHRAAILVLLSAAILALGPTVHWAGQRLYLPVGTAVQARVVALVKGLEHLAPNKLTIPQAFFYASPGKVFVPLPAMLGYLFLPFVDGIRWWLRLSLATTLMIGLLGGAGLALVARQRRHFQRTIVVLLLLALLVEFWPAPLAYGLGYAGDGALEQRLRELPGGTVIEFPLVRSTSGPGMYRQVWHHQPLAGGAVTYYPAGWQAAEPVLAGFPSPESLALLHRWGVRWIVISPALYESGWADTPGDHWTAVQARLAASPALRLVGEVAESPSRLGDRISPQLRERRAPIDPDRVLIFELQPRSN
;
A
#
# COMPACT_ATOMS: atom_id res chain seq x y z
N GLY A 1 -4.68 28.57 20.86
CA GLY A 1 -3.94 27.58 21.67
C GLY A 1 -4.88 26.64 22.37
N LEU A 2 -5.51 27.08 23.47
CA LEU A 2 -6.31 26.23 24.36
C LEU A 2 -7.56 25.61 23.71
N VAL A 3 -8.30 26.38 22.91
CA VAL A 3 -9.49 25.85 22.19
C VAL A 3 -9.11 24.78 21.17
N GLY A 4 -7.99 24.96 20.47
CA GLY A 4 -7.47 23.96 19.54
C GLY A 4 -7.01 22.69 20.25
N GLY A 5 -6.31 22.82 21.39
CA GLY A 5 -5.91 21.67 22.21
C GLY A 5 -7.11 20.88 22.74
N GLY A 6 -8.16 21.55 23.20
CA GLY A 6 -9.38 20.92 23.70
C GLY A 6 -10.15 20.12 22.64
N LEU A 7 -10.12 20.56 21.38
CA LEU A 7 -10.81 19.87 20.27
C LEU A 7 -10.09 18.61 19.80
N VAL A 8 -8.75 18.56 19.91
CA VAL A 8 -7.97 17.41 19.43
C VAL A 8 -7.73 16.38 20.55
N ALA A 9 -7.81 16.78 21.82
CA ALA A 9 -7.56 15.89 22.96
C ALA A 9 -8.42 14.62 22.97
N PRO A 10 -9.74 14.64 22.69
CA PRO A 10 -10.55 13.41 22.66
C PRO A 10 -10.09 12.42 21.58
N VAL A 11 -9.67 12.94 20.42
CA VAL A 11 -9.14 12.11 19.32
C VAL A 11 -7.81 11.47 19.75
N PHE A 12 -6.91 12.24 20.36
CA PHE A 12 -5.64 11.70 20.88
C PHE A 12 -5.85 10.67 21.99
N VAL A 13 -6.78 10.90 22.91
CA VAL A 13 -7.09 9.94 23.99
C VAL A 13 -7.70 8.66 23.40
N GLY A 14 -8.62 8.76 22.44
CA GLY A 14 -9.17 7.61 21.74
C GLY A 14 -8.09 6.79 21.03
N LEU A 15 -7.15 7.45 20.35
CA LEU A 15 -6.00 6.80 19.73
C LEU A 15 -5.09 6.12 20.77
N LEU A 16 -4.81 6.81 21.90
CA LEU A 16 -4.07 6.27 23.05
C LEU A 16 -4.65 4.99 23.62
N LEU A 17 -5.97 4.91 23.71
CA LEU A 17 -6.64 3.72 24.20
C LEU A 17 -6.64 2.61 23.14
N ALA A 18 -6.85 2.95 21.87
CA ALA A 18 -6.85 1.98 20.77
C ALA A 18 -5.48 1.30 20.58
N SER A 19 -4.37 2.03 20.74
CA SER A 19 -3.03 1.43 20.59
C SER A 19 -2.64 0.48 21.71
N ARG A 20 -3.35 0.49 22.85
CA ARG A 20 -3.07 -0.44 23.95
C ARG A 20 -3.63 -1.84 23.68
N GLY A 21 -4.64 -1.96 22.82
CA GLY A 21 -5.36 -3.22 22.57
C GLY A 21 -4.98 -3.94 21.28
N ALA A 22 -4.48 -3.23 20.26
CA ALA A 22 -4.00 -3.82 19.03
C ALA A 22 -2.49 -3.60 18.90
N GLN A 23 -1.74 -4.62 18.45
CA GLN A 23 -0.37 -4.43 17.97
C GLN A 23 -0.43 -3.60 16.68
N ALA A 24 -0.61 -2.30 16.84
CA ALA A 24 -0.77 -1.35 15.75
C ALA A 24 0.58 -0.82 15.27
N ASN A 25 1.64 -1.62 15.34
CA ASN A 25 2.97 -1.17 14.98
C ASN A 25 3.35 -1.77 13.64
N TRP A 26 3.68 -0.91 12.68
CA TRP A 26 4.24 -1.34 11.40
C TRP A 26 5.75 -1.37 11.49
N THR A 27 6.36 -2.36 10.85
CA THR A 27 7.81 -2.36 10.68
C THR A 27 8.23 -1.15 9.85
N PHE A 28 9.44 -0.66 10.10
CA PHE A 28 10.00 0.47 9.37
C PHE A 28 9.96 0.27 7.84
N PHE A 29 10.33 -0.93 7.38
CA PHE A 29 10.24 -1.32 5.97
C PHE A 29 8.82 -1.21 5.42
N SER A 30 7.82 -1.67 6.19
CA SER A 30 6.42 -1.57 5.79
C SER A 30 6.01 -0.11 5.63
N ILE A 31 6.43 0.79 6.52
CA ILE A 31 6.07 2.21 6.46
C ILE A 31 6.68 2.90 5.25
N GLU A 32 7.96 2.64 4.96
CA GLU A 32 8.63 3.24 3.79
C GLU A 32 8.01 2.79 2.46
N LEU A 33 7.39 1.60 2.42
CA LEU A 33 6.63 1.13 1.27
C LEU A 33 5.47 2.09 0.93
N TRP A 34 4.96 2.82 1.92
CA TRP A 34 3.70 3.56 1.83
C TRP A 34 3.85 5.08 1.96
N GLN A 35 5.03 5.60 1.64
CA GLN A 35 5.32 7.03 1.62
C GLN A 35 5.45 7.55 0.18
N ALA A 36 5.43 8.87 0.02
CA ALA A 36 5.66 9.51 -1.27
C ALA A 36 7.17 9.59 -1.59
N GLY A 37 7.53 9.38 -2.85
CA GLY A 37 8.78 9.89 -3.40
C GLY A 37 8.69 11.39 -3.67
N LEU A 38 9.84 12.06 -3.70
CA LEU A 38 9.90 13.47 -4.14
C LEU A 38 9.37 13.63 -5.57
N ASP A 39 9.66 12.66 -6.44
CA ASP A 39 9.24 12.67 -7.82
C ASP A 39 7.74 12.40 -8.01
N ASP A 40 7.07 11.79 -7.03
CA ASP A 40 5.61 11.60 -7.06
C ASP A 40 4.86 12.95 -7.08
N PHE A 41 5.39 14.01 -6.46
CA PHE A 41 4.71 15.31 -6.49
C PHE A 41 4.75 15.98 -7.87
N LEU A 42 5.70 15.60 -8.73
CA LEU A 42 6.02 16.34 -9.96
C LEU A 42 5.83 15.53 -11.24
N ARG A 43 5.86 14.19 -11.16
CA ARG A 43 5.71 13.32 -12.32
C ARG A 43 4.24 12.98 -12.55
N PRO A 44 3.74 13.08 -13.79
CA PRO A 44 2.39 12.64 -14.11
C PRO A 44 2.17 11.20 -13.70
N SER A 45 0.92 10.90 -13.37
CA SER A 45 0.56 9.55 -12.98
C SER A 45 0.96 8.51 -14.04
N ILE A 46 1.46 7.35 -13.62
CA ILE A 46 1.74 6.23 -14.53
C ILE A 46 0.48 5.74 -15.24
N TYR A 47 -0.70 6.05 -14.69
CA TYR A 47 -2.01 5.73 -15.27
C TYR A 47 -2.51 6.74 -16.30
N HIS A 48 -1.78 7.83 -16.50
CA HIS A 48 -2.21 8.87 -17.43
C HIS A 48 -2.18 8.34 -18.88
N PRO A 49 -3.24 8.51 -19.70
CA PRO A 49 -3.30 7.96 -21.06
C PRO A 49 -2.16 8.39 -21.99
N LEU A 50 -1.77 9.68 -21.93
CA LEU A 50 -0.73 10.26 -22.79
C LEU A 50 0.70 10.01 -22.28
N TRP A 51 0.98 10.32 -21.02
CA TRP A 51 2.34 10.30 -20.47
C TRP A 51 2.64 9.12 -19.55
N GLY A 52 1.67 8.27 -19.24
CA GLY A 52 1.82 7.21 -18.23
C GLY A 52 2.96 6.24 -18.51
N GLN A 53 3.11 5.84 -19.77
CA GLN A 53 4.22 5.00 -20.25
C GLN A 53 5.59 5.71 -20.09
N LEU A 54 5.66 7.00 -20.41
CA LEU A 54 6.87 7.78 -20.22
C LEU A 54 7.21 7.92 -18.73
N SER A 55 6.22 8.21 -17.88
CA SER A 55 6.37 8.27 -16.43
C SER A 55 6.86 6.94 -15.85
N LEU A 56 6.35 5.83 -16.38
CA LEU A 56 6.73 4.48 -16.00
C LEU A 56 8.20 4.20 -16.37
N VAL A 57 8.60 4.45 -17.62
CA VAL A 57 9.99 4.32 -18.06
C VAL A 57 10.93 5.21 -17.24
N ALA A 58 10.52 6.45 -16.96
CA ALA A 58 11.31 7.42 -16.19
C ALA A 58 11.47 7.06 -14.71
N ARG A 59 10.61 6.19 -14.17
CA ARG A 59 10.74 5.60 -12.83
C ARG A 59 11.67 4.40 -12.81
N GLY A 60 12.07 3.90 -13.98
CA GLY A 60 12.80 2.65 -14.13
C GLY A 60 11.88 1.44 -13.90
N ALA A 61 12.35 0.24 -14.28
CA ALA A 61 11.67 -1.02 -13.98
C ALA A 61 11.52 -1.30 -12.47
N THR A 62 12.13 -0.45 -11.62
CA THR A 62 12.07 -0.52 -10.15
C THR A 62 10.76 0.01 -9.59
N LEU A 63 9.62 -0.40 -10.16
CA LEU A 63 8.39 -0.31 -9.40
C LEU A 63 8.44 -1.39 -8.33
N PRO A 64 8.41 -1.02 -7.05
CA PRO A 64 8.58 -2.00 -5.99
C PRO A 64 7.49 -3.06 -6.06
N ASP A 65 7.92 -4.32 -5.89
CA ASP A 65 7.09 -5.52 -6.05
C ASP A 65 5.74 -5.40 -5.34
N TYR A 66 4.74 -6.10 -5.88
CA TYR A 66 3.49 -6.41 -5.20
C TYR A 66 3.78 -6.93 -3.78
N PRO A 67 3.00 -6.57 -2.73
CA PRO A 67 1.65 -6.02 -2.77
C PRO A 67 1.63 -4.52 -2.54
N TRP A 68 1.02 -3.82 -3.49
CA TRP A 68 0.37 -2.52 -3.28
C TRP A 68 1.21 -1.25 -3.19
N ASN A 69 2.45 -1.18 -3.64
CA ASN A 69 2.94 0.17 -3.91
C ASN A 69 1.99 0.82 -4.93
N ALA A 70 1.48 2.00 -4.61
CA ALA A 70 0.72 2.85 -5.52
C ALA A 70 1.63 3.93 -6.13
N PRO A 71 2.82 3.57 -6.68
CA PRO A 71 3.77 4.55 -7.16
C PRO A 71 3.11 5.33 -8.30
N GLY A 72 3.23 6.65 -8.26
CA GLY A 72 2.70 7.50 -9.31
C GLY A 72 1.18 7.55 -9.42
N ILE A 73 0.44 7.44 -8.30
CA ILE A 73 -0.93 8.00 -8.23
C ILE A 73 -0.90 9.48 -7.84
N LEU A 74 -0.01 9.83 -6.91
CA LEU A 74 0.19 11.21 -6.52
C LEU A 74 0.81 11.99 -7.69
N TYR A 75 0.24 13.16 -7.97
CA TYR A 75 0.73 14.13 -8.93
C TYR A 75 0.06 15.49 -8.64
N LEU A 76 0.84 16.55 -8.43
CA LEU A 76 0.28 17.86 -8.07
C LEU A 76 -0.24 18.66 -9.27
N GLY A 77 0.16 18.31 -10.50
CA GLY A 77 -0.13 19.07 -11.71
C GLY A 77 0.78 20.28 -11.88
N TRP A 78 1.42 20.41 -13.03
CA TRP A 78 2.24 21.56 -13.44
C TRP A 78 1.41 22.83 -13.58
N VAL A 79 0.18 22.74 -14.09
CA VAL A 79 -0.72 23.91 -14.23
C VAL A 79 -1.09 24.50 -12.86
N PRO A 80 -1.67 23.73 -11.91
CA PRO A 80 -1.99 24.27 -10.59
C PRO A 80 -0.74 24.64 -9.78
N LEU A 81 0.40 23.94 -9.95
CA LEU A 81 1.68 24.35 -9.36
C LEU A 81 2.11 25.74 -9.84
N GLY A 82 2.15 25.96 -11.15
CA GLY A 82 2.55 27.24 -11.75
C GLY A 82 1.63 28.39 -11.33
N LEU A 83 0.31 28.14 -11.33
CA LEU A 83 -0.67 29.11 -10.84
C LEU A 83 -0.54 29.36 -9.34
N GLY A 84 -0.23 28.33 -8.55
CA GLY A 84 0.03 28.46 -7.12
C GLY A 84 1.24 29.35 -6.85
N VAL A 85 2.33 29.17 -7.59
CA VAL A 85 3.51 30.05 -7.53
C VAL A 85 3.15 31.49 -7.88
N LEU A 86 2.33 31.71 -8.92
CA LEU A 86 1.84 33.05 -9.27
C LEU A 86 1.02 33.68 -8.13
N ALA A 87 0.15 32.91 -7.49
CA ALA A 87 -0.64 33.35 -6.34
C ALA A 87 0.27 33.78 -5.17
N LEU A 88 1.30 33.00 -4.86
CA LEU A 88 2.25 33.31 -3.79
C LEU A 88 3.16 34.49 -4.12
N TRP A 89 3.52 34.66 -5.39
CA TRP A 89 4.37 35.76 -5.83
C TRP A 89 3.65 37.10 -5.72
N ARG A 90 2.37 37.15 -6.10
CA ARG A 90 1.55 38.38 -6.07
C ARG A 90 0.79 38.58 -4.77
N GLY A 91 0.47 37.51 -4.04
CA GLY A 91 -0.30 37.52 -2.82
C GLY A 91 0.58 37.37 -1.58
N ARG A 92 0.50 38.32 -0.66
CA ARG A 92 1.23 38.27 0.64
C ARG A 92 0.32 38.29 1.86
N SER A 93 -0.92 37.83 1.71
CA SER A 93 -1.88 37.79 2.82
C SER A 93 -1.51 36.71 3.86
N ARG A 94 -2.05 36.84 5.08
CA ARG A 94 -1.89 35.84 6.15
C ARG A 94 -2.36 34.44 5.72
N TRP A 95 -3.39 34.37 4.89
CA TRP A 95 -3.90 33.12 4.34
C TRP A 95 -2.86 32.37 3.48
N HIS A 96 -2.11 33.08 2.62
CA HIS A 96 -1.07 32.45 1.80
C HIS A 96 0.03 31.81 2.67
N ARG A 97 0.41 32.49 3.76
CA ARG A 97 1.41 31.95 4.71
C ARG A 97 0.90 30.68 5.40
N ALA A 98 -0.36 30.68 5.83
CA ALA A 98 -0.98 29.50 6.43
C ALA A 98 -1.07 28.34 5.42
N ALA A 99 -1.47 28.63 4.17
CA ALA A 99 -1.54 27.64 3.10
C ALA A 99 -0.16 27.03 2.80
N ILE A 100 0.90 27.86 2.70
CA ILE A 100 2.29 27.37 2.53
C ILE A 100 2.68 26.47 3.70
N LEU A 101 2.41 26.89 4.94
CA LEU A 101 2.78 26.10 6.11
C LEU A 101 2.11 24.73 6.09
N VAL A 102 0.79 24.67 5.86
CA VAL A 102 0.05 23.41 5.76
C VAL A 102 0.57 22.56 4.59
N LEU A 103 0.79 23.17 3.43
CA LEU A 103 1.32 22.51 2.24
C LEU A 103 2.68 21.86 2.51
N LEU A 104 3.63 22.62 3.06
CA LEU A 104 4.99 22.14 3.33
C LEU A 104 5.01 21.09 4.42
N SER A 105 4.27 21.30 5.52
CA SER A 105 4.18 20.31 6.59
C SER A 105 3.57 19.00 6.09
N ALA A 106 2.46 19.07 5.34
CA ALA A 106 1.83 17.88 4.77
C ALA A 106 2.73 17.18 3.75
N ALA A 107 3.42 17.93 2.88
CA ALA A 107 4.32 17.37 1.88
C ALA A 107 5.51 16.66 2.54
N ILE A 108 6.15 17.32 3.52
CA ILE A 108 7.30 16.74 4.25
C ILE A 108 6.89 15.49 5.01
N LEU A 109 5.72 15.47 5.65
CA LEU A 109 5.24 14.27 6.33
C LEU A 109 4.84 13.18 5.33
N ALA A 110 4.25 13.53 4.19
CA ALA A 110 3.87 12.55 3.16
C ALA A 110 5.07 11.81 2.56
N LEU A 111 6.25 12.44 2.54
CA LEU A 111 7.51 11.78 2.17
C LEU A 111 7.95 10.69 3.17
N GLY A 112 7.33 10.61 4.34
CA GLY A 112 7.59 9.58 5.35
C GLY A 112 8.99 9.69 5.97
N PRO A 113 9.50 8.63 6.63
CA PRO A 113 10.75 8.71 7.40
C PRO A 113 12.02 8.97 6.60
N THR A 114 12.05 8.71 5.29
CA THR A 114 13.25 8.84 4.45
C THR A 114 12.92 9.43 3.09
N VAL A 115 13.88 10.14 2.48
CA VAL A 115 13.69 10.67 1.13
C VAL A 115 13.78 9.55 0.10
N HIS A 116 12.79 9.46 -0.78
CA HIS A 116 12.78 8.57 -1.93
C HIS A 116 12.75 9.35 -3.25
N TRP A 117 13.33 8.76 -4.28
CA TRP A 117 13.35 9.25 -5.65
C TRP A 117 13.27 8.07 -6.61
N ALA A 118 12.33 8.11 -7.56
CA ALA A 118 12.09 7.05 -8.54
C ALA A 118 11.87 5.68 -7.88
N GLY A 119 11.09 5.65 -6.78
CA GLY A 119 10.79 4.43 -6.03
C GLY A 119 11.96 3.84 -5.24
N GLN A 120 13.10 4.53 -5.20
CA GLN A 120 14.29 4.11 -4.46
C GLN A 120 14.63 5.10 -3.37
N ARG A 121 15.21 4.61 -2.28
CA ARG A 121 15.73 5.48 -1.22
C ARG A 121 16.87 6.35 -1.76
N LEU A 122 16.84 7.65 -1.49
CA LEU A 122 17.90 8.56 -1.89
C LEU A 122 19.10 8.39 -0.96
N TYR A 123 20.24 7.99 -1.53
CA TYR A 123 21.50 7.84 -0.84
C TYR A 123 22.48 8.94 -1.27
N LEU A 124 23.04 9.66 -0.30
CA LEU A 124 24.08 10.65 -0.52
C LEU A 124 25.47 10.03 -0.31
N PRO A 125 26.42 10.23 -1.25
CA PRO A 125 27.80 9.82 -1.05
C PRO A 125 28.42 10.67 0.07
N VAL A 126 29.04 10.02 1.06
CA VAL A 126 29.70 10.69 2.18
C VAL A 126 31.00 9.98 2.54
N GLY A 127 31.93 10.70 3.17
CA GLY A 127 33.15 10.08 3.69
C GLY A 127 32.87 9.05 4.79
N THR A 128 33.77 8.07 4.95
CA THR A 128 33.64 6.97 5.94
C THR A 128 33.45 7.48 7.37
N ALA A 129 34.11 8.58 7.75
CA ALA A 129 33.95 9.21 9.05
C ALA A 129 32.52 9.76 9.29
N VAL A 130 31.91 10.35 8.26
CA VAL A 130 30.53 10.85 8.33
C VAL A 130 29.56 9.69 8.39
N GLN A 131 29.75 8.66 7.55
CA GLN A 131 28.94 7.45 7.60
C GLN A 131 28.99 6.80 8.99
N ALA A 132 30.17 6.66 9.59
CA ALA A 132 30.33 6.10 10.93
C ALA A 132 29.57 6.90 12.00
N ARG A 133 29.59 8.24 11.93
CA ARG A 133 28.83 9.12 12.85
C ARG A 133 27.32 8.98 12.66
N VAL A 134 26.83 8.91 11.43
CA VAL A 134 25.40 8.70 11.15
C VAL A 134 24.94 7.33 11.64
N VAL A 135 25.72 6.29 11.39
CA VAL A 135 25.43 4.93 11.89
C VAL A 135 25.43 4.91 13.42
N ALA A 136 26.41 5.55 14.07
CA ALA A 136 26.45 5.63 15.53
C ALA A 136 25.24 6.39 16.10
N LEU A 137 24.83 7.49 15.46
CA LEU A 137 23.65 8.25 15.84
C LEU A 137 22.40 7.38 15.75
N VAL A 138 22.15 6.70 14.62
CA VAL A 138 20.93 5.90 14.48
C VAL A 138 20.94 4.69 15.41
N LYS A 139 22.09 4.04 15.63
CA LYS A 139 22.22 2.99 16.66
C LYS A 139 21.91 3.53 18.06
N GLY A 140 22.32 4.76 18.36
CA GLY A 140 21.95 5.46 19.60
C GLY A 140 20.43 5.66 19.71
N LEU A 141 19.78 6.09 18.63
CA LEU A 141 18.31 6.25 18.59
C LEU A 141 17.58 4.89 18.73
N GLU A 142 18.12 3.82 18.15
CA GLU A 142 17.63 2.43 18.30
C GLU A 142 17.65 1.98 19.75
N HIS A 143 18.74 2.26 20.46
CA HIS A 143 18.84 1.94 21.89
C HIS A 143 17.78 2.68 22.74
N LEU A 144 17.36 3.89 22.33
CA LEU A 144 16.32 4.66 23.01
C LEU A 144 14.90 4.18 22.66
N ALA A 145 14.72 3.41 21.59
CA ALA A 145 13.42 2.91 21.13
C ALA A 145 13.48 1.41 20.74
N PRO A 146 13.87 0.52 21.69
CA PRO A 146 14.23 -0.88 21.39
C PRO A 146 13.09 -1.71 20.80
N ASN A 147 11.83 -1.33 21.08
CA ASN A 147 10.65 -2.06 20.61
C ASN A 147 10.15 -1.59 19.23
N LYS A 148 10.70 -0.51 18.67
CA LYS A 148 10.24 0.10 17.41
C LYS A 148 11.23 -0.05 16.26
N LEU A 149 12.49 -0.22 16.61
CA LEU A 149 13.59 -0.32 15.67
C LEU A 149 14.11 -1.75 15.64
N THR A 150 13.51 -2.56 14.80
CA THR A 150 14.32 -3.41 13.94
C THR A 150 14.43 -2.62 12.64
N ILE A 151 15.32 -1.63 12.56
CA ILE A 151 15.86 -1.25 11.25
C ILE A 151 16.85 -2.37 10.96
N PRO A 152 16.59 -3.28 10.01
CA PRO A 152 17.57 -4.28 9.65
C PRO A 152 18.93 -3.61 9.46
N GLN A 153 19.98 -4.14 10.07
CA GLN A 153 21.32 -3.57 9.93
C GLN A 153 21.70 -3.40 8.43
N ALA A 154 21.11 -4.22 7.56
CA ALA A 154 21.11 -4.08 6.10
C ALA A 154 20.87 -2.65 5.60
N PHE A 155 20.08 -1.81 6.27
CA PHE A 155 19.79 -0.43 5.86
C PHE A 155 21.01 0.48 5.87
N PHE A 156 21.94 0.26 6.81
CA PHE A 156 23.16 1.05 6.95
C PHE A 156 24.34 0.49 6.17
N TYR A 157 24.35 -0.83 5.96
CA TYR A 157 25.45 -1.53 5.31
C TYR A 157 25.19 -1.87 3.84
N ALA A 158 23.98 -1.60 3.31
CA ALA A 158 23.64 -1.85 1.91
C ALA A 158 24.54 -1.11 0.90
N SER A 159 25.23 -0.04 1.32
CA SER A 159 26.15 0.69 0.43
C SER A 159 27.27 1.38 1.23
N PRO A 160 28.49 0.82 1.28
CA PRO A 160 29.66 1.50 1.83
C PRO A 160 29.85 2.90 1.21
N GLY A 161 30.17 3.90 2.03
CA GLY A 161 30.37 5.29 1.60
C GLY A 161 29.07 6.06 1.29
N LYS A 162 27.90 5.53 1.64
CA LYS A 162 26.62 6.21 1.40
C LYS A 162 25.76 6.25 2.67
N VAL A 163 24.97 7.31 2.82
CA VAL A 163 23.96 7.47 3.87
C VAL A 163 22.64 7.89 3.25
N PHE A 164 21.52 7.41 3.79
CA PHE A 164 20.21 7.91 3.39
C PHE A 164 19.90 9.24 4.08
N VAL A 165 18.92 9.97 3.55
CA VAL A 165 18.46 11.24 4.13
C VAL A 165 17.25 10.99 5.02
N PRO A 166 17.39 11.05 6.37
CA PRO A 166 16.24 10.96 7.27
C PRO A 166 15.40 12.24 7.20
N LEU A 167 14.09 12.08 7.35
CA LEU A 167 13.12 13.17 7.40
C LEU A 167 12.51 13.30 8.81
N PRO A 168 11.83 14.42 9.14
CA PRO A 168 11.24 14.62 10.46
C PRO A 168 10.27 13.50 10.90
N ALA A 169 9.59 12.84 9.96
CA ALA A 169 8.72 11.71 10.25
C ALA A 169 9.47 10.51 10.86
N MET A 170 10.78 10.37 10.64
CA MET A 170 11.62 9.37 11.32
C MET A 170 11.58 9.60 12.84
N LEU A 171 11.78 10.83 13.30
CA LEU A 171 11.72 11.14 14.73
C LEU A 171 10.33 10.88 15.29
N GLY A 172 9.29 11.18 14.51
CA GLY A 172 7.91 10.84 14.84
C GLY A 172 7.74 9.32 15.05
N TYR A 173 8.17 8.51 14.07
CA TYR A 173 8.09 7.05 14.13
C TYR A 173 8.78 6.49 15.39
N LEU A 174 9.96 7.02 15.73
CA LEU A 174 10.77 6.55 16.85
C LEU A 174 10.23 6.95 18.22
N PHE A 175 9.83 8.21 18.37
CA PHE A 175 9.61 8.79 19.70
C PHE A 175 8.15 9.12 19.99
N LEU A 176 7.32 9.33 18.97
CA LEU A 176 5.92 9.61 19.17
C LEU A 176 5.12 8.31 19.20
N PRO A 177 4.23 8.12 20.18
CA PRO A 177 3.27 7.02 20.12
C PRO A 177 2.36 7.20 18.88
N PHE A 178 1.78 6.12 18.37
CA PHE A 178 0.85 6.06 17.21
C PHE A 178 1.46 6.30 15.84
N VAL A 179 2.59 7.00 15.76
CA VAL A 179 3.19 7.33 14.47
C VAL A 179 3.71 6.09 13.76
N ASP A 180 4.12 5.08 14.52
CA ASP A 180 4.40 3.71 14.09
C ASP A 180 3.16 2.93 13.64
N GLY A 181 1.96 3.39 13.99
CA GLY A 181 0.70 2.90 13.45
C GLY A 181 0.27 3.55 12.15
N ILE A 182 0.88 4.66 11.75
CA ILE A 182 0.60 5.29 10.45
C ILE A 182 1.25 4.45 9.36
N ARG A 183 0.44 3.55 8.79
CA ARG A 183 0.85 2.75 7.63
C ARG A 183 1.06 3.62 6.40
N TRP A 184 0.13 4.53 6.10
CA TRP A 184 0.06 5.24 4.81
C TRP A 184 0.38 6.73 4.92
N TRP A 185 1.67 7.07 5.00
CA TRP A 185 2.12 8.46 5.01
C TRP A 185 1.72 9.21 3.75
N LEU A 186 1.69 8.52 2.61
CA LEU A 186 1.22 9.06 1.35
C LEU A 186 -0.15 9.75 1.45
N ARG A 187 -1.05 9.35 2.36
CA ARG A 187 -2.37 10.00 2.53
C ARG A 187 -2.28 11.46 2.96
N LEU A 188 -1.19 11.87 3.61
CA LEU A 188 -0.97 13.27 3.97
C LEU A 188 -0.80 14.16 2.72
N SER A 189 -0.43 13.57 1.57
CA SER A 189 -0.38 14.29 0.29
C SER A 189 -1.75 14.80 -0.18
N LEU A 190 -2.87 14.29 0.36
CA LEU A 190 -4.20 14.84 0.08
C LEU A 190 -4.30 16.31 0.53
N ALA A 191 -3.72 16.63 1.69
CA ALA A 191 -3.67 18.00 2.17
C ALA A 191 -2.75 18.87 1.29
N THR A 192 -1.61 18.34 0.84
CA THR A 192 -0.72 19.01 -0.12
C THR A 192 -1.45 19.32 -1.42
N THR A 193 -2.15 18.32 -1.98
CA THR A 193 -2.91 18.44 -3.23
C THR A 193 -4.03 19.47 -3.09
N LEU A 194 -4.76 19.44 -1.99
CA LEU A 194 -5.79 20.43 -1.69
C LEU A 194 -5.20 21.85 -1.61
N MET A 195 -4.10 22.06 -0.88
CA MET A 195 -3.48 23.38 -0.75
C MET A 195 -2.95 23.90 -2.09
N ILE A 196 -2.35 23.04 -2.93
CA ILE A 196 -1.95 23.39 -4.29
C ILE A 196 -3.15 23.76 -5.15
N GLY A 197 -4.25 23.01 -5.07
CA GLY A 197 -5.49 23.33 -5.79
C GLY A 197 -6.05 24.70 -5.38
N LEU A 198 -6.08 25.01 -4.08
CA LEU A 198 -6.54 26.32 -3.58
C LEU A 198 -5.63 27.48 -4.04
N LEU A 199 -4.31 27.30 -3.95
CA LEU A 199 -3.35 28.29 -4.43
C LEU A 199 -3.43 28.45 -5.96
N GLY A 200 -3.59 27.35 -6.69
CA GLY A 200 -3.80 27.35 -8.14
C GLY A 200 -5.06 28.10 -8.55
N GLY A 201 -6.17 27.89 -7.83
CA GLY A 201 -7.41 28.64 -8.03
C GLY A 201 -7.25 30.15 -7.76
N ALA A 202 -6.55 30.51 -6.69
CA ALA A 202 -6.20 31.91 -6.41
C ALA A 202 -5.34 32.52 -7.53
N GLY A 203 -4.38 31.77 -8.06
CA GLY A 203 -3.54 32.15 -9.19
C GLY A 203 -4.35 32.39 -10.46
N LEU A 204 -5.27 31.47 -10.78
CA LEU A 204 -6.18 31.59 -11.91
C LEU A 204 -7.07 32.84 -11.79
N ALA A 205 -7.55 33.15 -10.59
CA ALA A 205 -8.35 34.36 -10.35
C ALA A 205 -7.54 35.65 -10.61
N LEU A 206 -6.24 35.68 -10.32
CA LEU A 206 -5.36 36.81 -10.65
C LEU A 206 -5.15 37.00 -12.16
N VAL A 207 -5.13 35.90 -12.92
CA VAL A 207 -5.08 35.92 -14.39
C VAL A 207 -6.40 36.46 -14.94
N ALA A 208 -7.52 35.89 -14.47
CA ALA A 208 -8.87 36.23 -14.93
C ALA A 208 -9.31 37.67 -14.63
N ARG A 209 -8.82 38.29 -13.54
CA ARG A 209 -9.17 39.67 -13.18
C ARG A 209 -8.61 40.74 -14.13
N GLN A 210 -7.65 40.40 -14.98
CA GLN A 210 -7.08 41.36 -15.93
C GLN A 210 -8.05 41.57 -17.11
N ARG A 211 -8.49 42.82 -17.35
CA ARG A 211 -9.54 43.17 -18.34
C ARG A 211 -9.16 43.04 -19.82
N ARG A 212 -8.12 42.27 -20.17
CA ARG A 212 -7.69 42.14 -21.58
C ARG A 212 -8.40 40.96 -22.25
N HIS A 213 -8.88 41.14 -23.49
CA HIS A 213 -9.58 40.10 -24.25
C HIS A 213 -8.78 38.77 -24.33
N PHE A 214 -7.46 38.87 -24.47
CA PHE A 214 -6.54 37.71 -24.51
C PHE A 214 -6.51 36.88 -23.22
N GLN A 215 -6.87 37.46 -22.07
CA GLN A 215 -6.87 36.76 -20.78
C GLN A 215 -7.94 35.68 -20.70
N ARG A 216 -9.08 35.88 -21.38
CA ARG A 216 -10.12 34.84 -21.46
C ARG A 216 -9.59 33.61 -22.18
N THR A 217 -8.88 33.82 -23.29
CA THR A 217 -8.23 32.73 -24.03
C THR A 217 -7.20 32.02 -23.16
N ILE A 218 -6.35 32.74 -22.43
CA ILE A 218 -5.38 32.14 -21.51
C ILE A 218 -6.09 31.29 -20.45
N VAL A 219 -7.14 31.79 -19.81
CA VAL A 219 -7.90 31.05 -18.78
C VAL A 219 -8.50 29.77 -19.36
N VAL A 220 -9.11 29.84 -20.54
CA VAL A 220 -9.66 28.66 -21.23
C VAL A 220 -8.56 27.65 -21.53
N LEU A 221 -7.42 28.09 -22.05
CA LEU A 221 -6.28 27.21 -22.35
C LEU A 221 -5.72 26.55 -21.08
N LEU A 222 -5.63 27.28 -19.96
CA LEU A 222 -5.19 26.72 -18.67
C LEU A 222 -6.18 25.68 -18.13
N LEU A 223 -7.49 25.92 -18.28
CA LEU A 223 -8.52 24.95 -17.89
C LEU A 223 -8.48 23.70 -18.77
N LEU A 224 -8.29 23.86 -20.09
CA LEU A 224 -8.11 22.72 -20.99
C LEU A 224 -6.83 21.94 -20.66
N ALA A 225 -5.72 22.64 -20.38
CA ALA A 225 -4.48 22.01 -19.96
C ALA A 225 -4.67 21.22 -18.65
N LEU A 226 -5.41 21.76 -17.67
CA LEU A 226 -5.75 21.04 -16.44
C LEU A 226 -6.58 19.77 -16.70
N LEU A 227 -7.58 19.84 -17.59
CA LEU A 227 -8.38 18.68 -17.98
C LEU A 227 -7.55 17.61 -18.69
N VAL A 228 -6.60 18.01 -19.55
CA VAL A 228 -5.66 17.10 -20.19
C VAL A 228 -4.72 16.49 -19.16
N GLU A 229 -4.21 17.29 -18.22
CA GLU A 229 -3.24 16.90 -17.20
C GLU A 229 -3.80 15.90 -16.18
N PHE A 230 -5.08 16.05 -15.82
CA PHE A 230 -5.80 15.17 -14.91
C PHE A 230 -6.86 14.35 -15.65
N TRP A 231 -6.60 13.99 -16.91
CA TRP A 231 -7.58 13.29 -17.76
C TRP A 231 -8.19 12.10 -16.99
N PRO A 232 -9.50 12.16 -16.65
CA PRO A 232 -10.18 11.15 -15.86
C PRO A 232 -10.55 9.93 -16.73
N ALA A 233 -9.60 9.44 -17.52
CA ALA A 233 -9.80 8.18 -18.23
C ALA A 233 -9.97 7.06 -17.19
N PRO A 234 -10.86 6.08 -17.43
CA PRO A 234 -10.96 4.91 -16.57
C PRO A 234 -9.57 4.33 -16.36
N LEU A 235 -9.16 4.22 -15.09
CA LEU A 235 -7.87 3.65 -14.76
C LEU A 235 -7.85 2.23 -15.35
N ALA A 236 -6.94 2.00 -16.28
CA ALA A 236 -6.68 0.68 -16.85
C ALA A 236 -5.95 -0.19 -15.82
N TYR A 237 -6.49 -0.29 -14.60
CA TYR A 237 -5.87 -0.95 -13.46
C TYR A 237 -6.09 -2.47 -13.52
N GLY A 238 -6.98 -2.97 -14.39
CA GLY A 238 -7.34 -4.38 -14.47
C GLY A 238 -8.13 -4.89 -13.26
N LEU A 239 -7.78 -4.46 -12.05
CA LEU A 239 -8.30 -4.88 -10.74
C LEU A 239 -9.78 -4.56 -10.49
N GLY A 240 -10.46 -3.92 -11.44
CA GLY A 240 -11.91 -3.70 -11.39
C GLY A 240 -12.71 -4.98 -11.66
N TYR A 241 -12.08 -6.03 -12.18
CA TYR A 241 -12.73 -7.32 -12.49
C TYR A 241 -12.49 -8.35 -11.39
N ALA A 242 -12.91 -8.05 -10.17
CA ALA A 242 -13.34 -9.09 -9.25
C ALA A 242 -14.80 -9.42 -9.59
N GLY A 243 -15.02 -10.04 -10.76
CA GLY A 243 -16.34 -10.46 -11.22
C GLY A 243 -16.72 -11.84 -10.67
N ASP A 244 -17.88 -12.34 -11.10
CA ASP A 244 -18.34 -13.71 -10.84
C ASP A 244 -17.52 -14.73 -11.64
N GLY A 245 -16.26 -14.91 -11.26
CA GLY A 245 -15.33 -15.84 -11.89
C GLY A 245 -15.71 -17.30 -11.63
N ALA A 246 -15.00 -18.21 -12.30
CA ALA A 246 -15.30 -19.64 -12.20
C ALA A 246 -15.14 -20.17 -10.76
N LEU A 247 -14.19 -19.64 -9.98
CA LEU A 247 -14.02 -20.02 -8.56
C LEU A 247 -15.25 -19.58 -7.75
N GLU A 248 -15.71 -18.36 -7.93
CA GLU A 248 -16.86 -17.79 -7.22
C GLU A 248 -18.14 -18.53 -7.58
N GLN A 249 -18.35 -18.85 -8.86
CA GLN A 249 -19.47 -19.69 -9.32
C GLN A 249 -19.42 -21.07 -8.66
N ARG A 250 -18.24 -21.71 -8.64
CA ARG A 250 -18.08 -23.03 -8.05
C ARG A 250 -18.33 -23.02 -6.55
N LEU A 251 -17.81 -22.01 -5.83
CA LEU A 251 -18.08 -21.86 -4.39
C LEU A 251 -19.57 -21.61 -4.13
N ARG A 252 -20.27 -20.84 -4.98
CA ARG A 252 -21.72 -20.60 -4.84
C ARG A 252 -22.55 -21.89 -4.97
N GLU A 253 -22.13 -22.82 -5.82
CA GLU A 253 -22.80 -24.11 -6.01
C GLU A 253 -22.57 -25.08 -4.84
N LEU A 254 -21.45 -24.94 -4.12
CA LEU A 254 -21.15 -25.79 -2.97
C LEU A 254 -22.09 -25.47 -1.80
N PRO A 255 -22.44 -26.48 -0.97
CA PRO A 255 -23.21 -26.25 0.24
C PRO A 255 -22.58 -25.16 1.13
N GLY A 256 -23.42 -24.45 1.90
CA GLY A 256 -22.93 -23.41 2.81
C GLY A 256 -21.81 -23.90 3.75
N GLY A 257 -20.81 -23.04 3.94
CA GLY A 257 -19.67 -23.29 4.82
C GLY A 257 -18.65 -22.15 4.77
N THR A 258 -17.77 -22.06 5.76
CA THR A 258 -16.71 -21.04 5.78
C THR A 258 -15.56 -21.45 4.86
N VAL A 259 -15.03 -20.50 4.08
CA VAL A 259 -13.94 -20.68 3.13
C VAL A 259 -12.64 -20.12 3.70
N ILE A 260 -11.52 -20.81 3.49
CA ILE A 260 -10.18 -20.24 3.62
C ILE A 260 -9.39 -20.51 2.34
N GLU A 261 -8.53 -19.58 1.96
CA GLU A 261 -7.67 -19.65 0.77
C GLU A 261 -6.18 -19.75 1.15
N PHE A 262 -5.45 -20.69 0.55
CA PHE A 262 -4.02 -20.90 0.73
C PHE A 262 -3.25 -20.68 -0.57
N PRO A 263 -2.02 -20.10 -0.50
CA PRO A 263 -1.36 -19.59 0.70
C PRO A 263 -2.12 -18.41 1.35
N LEU A 264 -1.93 -18.19 2.65
CA LEU A 264 -2.64 -17.23 3.50
C LEU A 264 -2.60 -15.80 2.96
N VAL A 265 -1.57 -15.43 2.19
CA VAL A 265 -1.52 -14.14 1.48
C VAL A 265 -2.76 -13.91 0.60
N ARG A 266 -3.38 -14.99 0.12
CA ARG A 266 -4.60 -14.95 -0.68
C ARG A 266 -5.84 -14.70 0.18
N SER A 267 -5.98 -15.43 1.30
CA SER A 267 -7.04 -15.21 2.31
C SER A 267 -7.03 -13.82 2.92
N THR A 268 -5.85 -13.21 2.98
CA THR A 268 -5.63 -11.88 3.58
C THR A 268 -5.57 -10.77 2.53
N SER A 269 -5.85 -11.10 1.27
CA SER A 269 -5.86 -10.13 0.17
C SER A 269 -7.19 -9.38 0.08
N GLY A 270 -7.12 -8.08 -0.27
CA GLY A 270 -8.31 -7.25 -0.48
C GLY A 270 -9.25 -7.82 -1.54
N PRO A 271 -8.74 -8.28 -2.70
CA PRO A 271 -9.57 -8.90 -3.73
C PRO A 271 -10.23 -10.20 -3.28
N GLY A 272 -9.55 -11.07 -2.53
CA GLY A 272 -10.17 -12.26 -1.93
C GLY A 272 -11.37 -11.89 -1.06
N MET A 273 -11.19 -10.93 -0.16
CA MET A 273 -12.28 -10.41 0.69
C MET A 273 -13.43 -9.81 -0.12
N TYR A 274 -13.14 -9.04 -1.17
CA TYR A 274 -14.18 -8.47 -2.02
C TYR A 274 -14.97 -9.53 -2.80
N ARG A 275 -14.33 -10.62 -3.26
CA ARG A 275 -14.97 -11.71 -4.02
C ARG A 275 -16.03 -12.48 -3.23
N GLN A 276 -16.03 -12.35 -1.91
CA GLN A 276 -17.08 -12.85 -1.01
C GLN A 276 -18.49 -12.40 -1.43
N VAL A 277 -18.62 -11.21 -2.02
CA VAL A 277 -19.91 -10.68 -2.48
C VAL A 277 -20.57 -11.53 -3.56
N TRP A 278 -19.81 -12.39 -4.26
CA TRP A 278 -20.32 -13.22 -5.34
C TRP A 278 -20.75 -14.60 -4.86
N HIS A 279 -19.96 -15.26 -4.01
CA HIS A 279 -20.27 -16.63 -3.58
C HIS A 279 -21.05 -16.69 -2.25
N HIS A 280 -21.16 -15.57 -1.53
CA HIS A 280 -21.94 -15.43 -0.28
C HIS A 280 -21.56 -16.39 0.86
N GLN A 281 -20.37 -17.01 0.79
CA GLN A 281 -19.87 -17.86 1.87
C GLN A 281 -19.02 -17.04 2.84
N PRO A 282 -19.06 -17.30 4.16
CA PRO A 282 -18.15 -16.66 5.12
C PRO A 282 -16.68 -16.94 4.77
N LEU A 283 -15.79 -15.98 4.99
CA LEU A 283 -14.34 -16.17 4.86
C LEU A 283 -13.68 -16.29 6.23
N ALA A 284 -12.83 -17.30 6.43
CA ALA A 284 -11.92 -17.43 7.55
C ALA A 284 -10.62 -16.70 7.23
N GLY A 285 -10.68 -15.37 7.25
CA GLY A 285 -9.60 -14.48 6.88
C GLY A 285 -10.13 -13.11 6.51
N GLY A 286 -9.28 -12.27 5.93
CA GLY A 286 -9.70 -10.97 5.41
C GLY A 286 -8.57 -9.97 5.37
N ALA A 287 -8.67 -9.03 4.45
CA ALA A 287 -7.74 -7.91 4.35
C ALA A 287 -8.05 -6.90 5.44
N VAL A 288 -7.24 -6.90 6.49
CA VAL A 288 -7.33 -5.92 7.57
C VAL A 288 -6.05 -5.12 7.69
N THR A 289 -6.17 -3.90 8.24
CA THR A 289 -4.99 -3.12 8.60
C THR A 289 -4.32 -3.71 9.82
N TYR A 290 -5.09 -4.10 10.84
CA TYR A 290 -4.56 -4.73 12.05
C TYR A 290 -5.24 -6.08 12.26
N TYR A 291 -4.45 -7.13 12.34
CA TYR A 291 -4.97 -8.45 12.66
C TYR A 291 -5.33 -8.55 14.15
N PRO A 292 -6.48 -9.13 14.50
CA PRO A 292 -6.79 -9.47 15.88
C PRO A 292 -5.72 -10.40 16.47
N ALA A 293 -5.45 -10.29 17.77
CA ALA A 293 -4.44 -11.12 18.44
C ALA A 293 -4.65 -12.63 18.23
N GLY A 294 -5.91 -13.08 18.15
CA GLY A 294 -6.25 -14.47 17.85
C GLY A 294 -5.82 -14.92 16.45
N TRP A 295 -5.86 -14.03 15.45
CA TRP A 295 -5.33 -14.33 14.11
C TRP A 295 -3.81 -14.38 14.13
N GLN A 296 -3.14 -13.42 14.78
CA GLN A 296 -1.69 -13.40 14.89
C GLN A 296 -1.14 -14.66 15.58
N ALA A 297 -1.83 -15.16 16.61
CA ALA A 297 -1.47 -16.40 17.28
C ALA A 297 -1.75 -17.65 16.41
N ALA A 298 -2.74 -17.58 15.52
CA ALA A 298 -3.12 -18.65 14.61
C ALA A 298 -2.23 -18.74 13.37
N GLU A 299 -1.71 -17.62 12.87
CA GLU A 299 -0.95 -17.53 11.63
C GLU A 299 0.22 -18.53 11.55
N PRO A 300 1.09 -18.69 12.57
CA PRO A 300 2.17 -19.68 12.53
C PRO A 300 1.65 -21.13 12.45
N VAL A 301 0.49 -21.42 13.04
CA VAL A 301 -0.14 -22.75 12.99
C VAL A 301 -0.73 -23.00 11.60
N LEU A 302 -1.39 -21.98 11.02
CA LEU A 302 -1.94 -22.05 9.68
C LEU A 302 -0.85 -22.11 8.60
N ALA A 303 0.31 -21.49 8.82
CA ALA A 303 1.43 -21.54 7.89
C ALA A 303 2.00 -22.95 7.70
N GLY A 304 1.80 -23.83 8.69
CA GLY A 304 2.14 -25.26 8.62
C GLY A 304 1.12 -26.11 7.85
N PHE A 305 0.13 -25.52 7.19
CA PHE A 305 -0.90 -26.26 6.47
C PHE A 305 -0.31 -27.23 5.41
N PRO A 306 -0.81 -28.48 5.31
CA PRO A 306 -1.94 -29.08 6.03
C PRO A 306 -1.54 -29.94 7.26
N SER A 307 -0.82 -29.39 8.25
CA SER A 307 -0.51 -30.11 9.49
C SER A 307 -1.76 -30.48 10.31
N PRO A 308 -1.72 -31.52 11.16
CA PRO A 308 -2.82 -31.87 12.07
C PRO A 308 -3.30 -30.69 12.94
N GLU A 309 -2.37 -29.84 13.40
CA GLU A 309 -2.67 -28.66 14.21
C GLU A 309 -3.43 -27.60 13.41
N SER A 310 -3.00 -27.35 12.16
CA SER A 310 -3.69 -26.41 11.26
C SER A 310 -5.11 -26.89 10.94
N LEU A 311 -5.29 -28.18 10.63
CA LEU A 311 -6.60 -28.76 10.33
C LEU A 311 -7.52 -28.74 11.56
N ALA A 312 -6.98 -29.03 12.75
CA ALA A 312 -7.72 -28.92 14.01
C ALA A 312 -8.18 -27.48 14.27
N LEU A 313 -7.33 -26.49 13.98
CA LEU A 313 -7.67 -25.09 14.11
C LEU A 313 -8.78 -24.69 13.12
N LEU A 314 -8.65 -25.09 11.84
CA LEU A 314 -9.65 -24.84 10.80
C LEU A 314 -11.01 -25.45 11.15
N HIS A 315 -11.03 -26.66 11.73
CA HIS A 315 -12.24 -27.26 12.27
C HIS A 315 -12.89 -26.41 13.37
N ARG A 316 -12.10 -25.91 14.33
CA ARG A 316 -12.62 -25.04 15.40
C ARG A 316 -13.18 -23.72 14.86
N TRP A 317 -12.67 -23.24 13.72
CA TRP A 317 -13.17 -22.05 13.04
C TRP A 317 -14.39 -22.33 12.16
N GLY A 318 -14.84 -23.58 12.07
CA GLY A 318 -15.95 -23.96 11.20
C GLY A 318 -15.63 -23.84 9.71
N VAL A 319 -14.35 -23.89 9.35
CA VAL A 319 -13.92 -23.94 7.94
C VAL A 319 -14.37 -25.25 7.33
N ARG A 320 -15.02 -25.15 6.17
CA ARG A 320 -15.49 -26.29 5.39
C ARG A 320 -14.77 -26.40 4.06
N TRP A 321 -14.53 -25.26 3.41
CA TRP A 321 -13.95 -25.20 2.08
C TRP A 321 -12.55 -24.60 2.15
N ILE A 322 -11.60 -25.31 1.57
CA ILE A 322 -10.20 -24.87 1.49
C ILE A 322 -9.85 -24.72 0.01
N VAL A 323 -9.56 -23.49 -0.39
CA VAL A 323 -9.13 -23.17 -1.76
C VAL A 323 -7.62 -23.08 -1.76
N ILE A 324 -6.95 -23.71 -2.70
CA ILE A 324 -5.48 -23.74 -2.78
C ILE A 324 -5.04 -23.25 -4.16
N SER A 325 -4.05 -22.35 -4.18
CA SER A 325 -3.42 -21.80 -5.38
C SER A 325 -1.98 -22.31 -5.55
N PRO A 326 -1.78 -23.41 -6.31
CA PRO A 326 -0.47 -24.00 -6.60
C PRO A 326 0.57 -23.01 -7.12
N ALA A 327 0.21 -22.13 -8.05
CA ALA A 327 1.19 -21.27 -8.71
C ALA A 327 1.77 -20.21 -7.77
N LEU A 328 1.09 -19.89 -6.67
CA LEU A 328 1.59 -18.96 -5.66
C LEU A 328 2.75 -19.56 -4.84
N TYR A 329 2.71 -20.85 -4.54
CA TYR A 329 3.85 -21.53 -3.90
C TYR A 329 5.11 -21.46 -4.78
N GLU A 330 4.98 -21.73 -6.07
CA GLU A 330 6.11 -21.65 -7.02
C GLU A 330 6.60 -20.22 -7.28
N SER A 331 5.79 -19.22 -6.96
CA SER A 331 6.13 -17.80 -7.12
C SER A 331 6.73 -17.18 -5.85
N GLY A 332 7.05 -18.00 -4.84
CA GLY A 332 7.65 -17.56 -3.58
C GLY A 332 6.66 -16.95 -2.58
N TRP A 333 5.36 -17.17 -2.77
CA TRP A 333 4.30 -16.72 -1.85
C TRP A 333 3.85 -17.82 -0.86
N ALA A 334 4.65 -18.87 -0.70
CA ALA A 334 4.37 -19.94 0.25
C ALA A 334 4.30 -19.41 1.69
N ASP A 335 3.43 -19.99 2.51
CA ASP A 335 3.26 -19.58 3.92
C ASP A 335 4.50 -19.92 4.77
N THR A 336 5.16 -21.02 4.45
CA THR A 336 6.45 -21.40 5.02
C THR A 336 7.55 -21.08 3.99
N PRO A 337 8.57 -20.28 4.35
CA PRO A 337 9.66 -19.95 3.42
C PRO A 337 10.32 -21.21 2.85
N GLY A 338 10.39 -21.30 1.52
CA GLY A 338 10.99 -22.43 0.81
C GLY A 338 10.06 -23.61 0.54
N ASP A 339 8.79 -23.57 0.99
CA ASP A 339 7.80 -24.56 0.57
C ASP A 339 7.46 -24.41 -0.92
N HIS A 340 7.41 -25.55 -1.62
CA HIS A 340 7.02 -25.66 -3.03
C HIS A 340 5.68 -26.39 -3.16
N TRP A 341 4.99 -26.21 -4.29
CA TRP A 341 3.69 -26.84 -4.51
C TRP A 341 3.76 -28.36 -4.43
N THR A 342 4.82 -28.97 -4.93
CA THR A 342 5.02 -30.43 -4.91
C THR A 342 5.03 -31.01 -3.49
N ALA A 343 5.67 -30.31 -2.54
CA ALA A 343 5.70 -30.72 -1.14
C ALA A 343 4.31 -30.58 -0.50
N VAL A 344 3.63 -29.45 -0.72
CA VAL A 344 2.27 -29.21 -0.22
C VAL A 344 1.30 -30.26 -0.78
N GLN A 345 1.39 -30.55 -2.09
CA GLN A 345 0.56 -31.55 -2.76
C GLN A 345 0.74 -32.94 -2.16
N ALA A 346 1.98 -33.36 -1.86
CA ALA A 346 2.24 -34.63 -1.19
C ALA A 346 1.59 -34.69 0.21
N ARG A 347 1.69 -33.60 0.99
CA ARG A 347 1.04 -33.50 2.31
C ARG A 347 -0.49 -33.52 2.22
N LEU A 348 -1.07 -32.87 1.21
CA LEU A 348 -2.51 -32.89 0.93
C LEU A 348 -2.99 -34.31 0.58
N ALA A 349 -2.26 -35.01 -0.30
CA ALA A 349 -2.60 -36.38 -0.71
C ALA A 349 -2.50 -37.39 0.45
N ALA A 350 -1.61 -37.14 1.41
CA ALA A 350 -1.47 -37.96 2.61
C ALA A 350 -2.50 -37.65 3.71
N SER A 351 -3.27 -36.56 3.59
CA SER A 351 -4.21 -36.14 4.62
C SER A 351 -5.61 -36.73 4.39
N PRO A 352 -6.10 -37.66 5.25
CA PRO A 352 -7.44 -38.23 5.11
C PRO A 352 -8.55 -37.22 5.46
N ALA A 353 -8.20 -36.09 6.10
CA ALA A 353 -9.15 -35.06 6.49
C ALA A 353 -9.58 -34.16 5.32
N LEU A 354 -8.91 -34.24 4.16
CA LEU A 354 -9.15 -33.38 3.02
C LEU A 354 -9.63 -34.19 1.84
N ARG A 355 -10.77 -33.79 1.26
CA ARG A 355 -11.31 -34.40 0.05
C ARG A 355 -11.37 -33.39 -1.08
N LEU A 356 -10.70 -33.67 -2.20
CA LEU A 356 -10.79 -32.82 -3.39
C LEU A 356 -12.22 -32.88 -3.95
N VAL A 357 -12.88 -31.72 -4.07
CA VAL A 357 -14.28 -31.60 -4.55
C VAL A 357 -14.41 -30.81 -5.85
N GLY A 358 -13.32 -30.17 -6.28
CA GLY A 358 -13.30 -29.43 -7.53
C GLY A 358 -11.94 -28.87 -7.86
N GLU A 359 -11.78 -28.58 -9.13
CA GLU A 359 -10.65 -27.85 -9.68
C GLU A 359 -11.21 -26.83 -10.66
N VAL A 360 -10.69 -25.60 -10.60
CA VAL A 360 -11.17 -24.51 -11.43
C VAL A 360 -9.99 -23.72 -11.96
N ALA A 361 -10.02 -23.36 -13.24
CA ALA A 361 -9.11 -22.37 -13.81
C ALA A 361 -9.70 -20.97 -13.63
N GLU A 362 -9.03 -20.12 -12.87
CA GLU A 362 -9.46 -18.73 -12.70
C GLU A 362 -9.25 -17.93 -13.97
N SER A 363 -10.15 -16.97 -14.20
CA SER A 363 -10.00 -16.00 -15.29
C SER A 363 -9.08 -14.85 -14.87
N PRO A 364 -8.39 -14.19 -15.82
CA PRO A 364 -7.70 -12.92 -15.61
C PRO A 364 -8.52 -11.92 -14.80
N SER A 365 -8.07 -11.65 -13.58
CA SER A 365 -8.58 -10.57 -12.71
C SER A 365 -8.19 -9.17 -13.22
N ARG A 366 -7.44 -9.09 -14.34
CA ARG A 366 -6.87 -7.87 -14.91
C ARG A 366 -7.26 -7.69 -16.38
N LEU A 367 -8.51 -7.34 -16.66
CA LEU A 367 -8.95 -7.08 -18.03
C LEU A 367 -8.61 -5.63 -18.44
N GLY A 368 -7.90 -5.47 -19.56
CA GLY A 368 -7.53 -4.16 -20.10
C GLY A 368 -6.39 -3.44 -19.35
N ASP A 369 -5.67 -4.15 -18.48
CA ASP A 369 -4.54 -3.58 -17.73
C ASP A 369 -3.36 -3.27 -18.65
N ARG A 370 -2.95 -2.00 -18.69
CA ARG A 370 -1.82 -1.53 -19.51
C ARG A 370 -0.50 -1.49 -18.74
N ILE A 371 -0.55 -1.51 -17.41
CA ILE A 371 0.60 -1.28 -16.54
C ILE A 371 1.12 -2.59 -15.97
N SER A 372 0.27 -3.42 -15.38
CA SER A 372 0.72 -4.67 -14.73
C SER A 372 1.49 -5.61 -15.67
N PRO A 373 1.18 -5.71 -16.99
CA PRO A 373 2.02 -6.50 -17.91
C PRO A 373 3.47 -6.01 -18.01
N GLN A 374 3.77 -4.78 -17.63
CA GLN A 374 5.11 -4.22 -17.65
C GLN A 374 5.83 -4.36 -16.30
N LEU A 375 5.11 -4.74 -15.23
CA LEU A 375 5.63 -4.97 -13.88
C LEU A 375 6.05 -6.44 -13.65
N ARG A 376 6.32 -7.17 -14.73
CA ARG A 376 6.25 -8.64 -14.85
C ARG A 376 7.28 -9.46 -14.06
N GLU A 377 7.96 -8.90 -13.07
CA GLU A 377 9.02 -9.63 -12.36
C GLU A 377 8.47 -10.60 -11.29
N ARG A 378 7.23 -10.43 -10.78
CA ARG A 378 6.60 -11.39 -9.85
C ARG A 378 5.10 -11.55 -10.07
N ARG A 379 4.61 -12.80 -9.95
CA ARG A 379 3.16 -13.06 -9.89
C ARG A 379 2.57 -12.41 -8.65
N ALA A 380 1.40 -11.81 -8.78
CA ALA A 380 0.62 -11.38 -7.63
C ALA A 380 -0.21 -12.56 -7.08
N PRO A 381 -0.49 -12.59 -5.76
CA PRO A 381 -1.50 -13.42 -5.08
C PRO A 381 -2.88 -13.52 -5.73
N ILE A 382 -3.20 -12.60 -6.64
CA ILE A 382 -4.50 -12.48 -7.31
C ILE A 382 -4.41 -12.77 -8.80
N ASP A 383 -3.21 -13.11 -9.29
CA ASP A 383 -3.05 -13.51 -10.68
C ASP A 383 -3.77 -14.85 -10.91
N PRO A 384 -4.29 -15.09 -12.12
CA PRO A 384 -5.00 -16.31 -12.44
C PRO A 384 -4.19 -17.55 -12.09
N ASP A 385 -4.87 -18.50 -11.47
CA ASP A 385 -4.32 -19.79 -11.14
C ASP A 385 -5.32 -20.90 -11.44
N ARG A 386 -4.82 -22.12 -11.54
CA ARG A 386 -5.61 -23.32 -11.39
C ARG A 386 -5.80 -23.54 -9.89
N VAL A 387 -6.98 -23.27 -9.38
CA VAL A 387 -7.29 -23.44 -7.95
C VAL A 387 -7.89 -24.81 -7.67
N LEU A 388 -7.47 -25.41 -6.57
CA LEU A 388 -7.99 -26.68 -6.07
C LEU A 388 -8.90 -26.41 -4.88
N ILE A 389 -10.07 -27.05 -4.85
CA ILE A 389 -11.05 -26.87 -3.79
C ILE A 389 -11.17 -28.18 -3.02
N PHE A 390 -10.82 -28.14 -1.74
CA PHE A 390 -10.93 -29.26 -0.81
C PHE A 390 -12.08 -29.03 0.17
N GLU A 391 -12.82 -30.09 0.48
CA GLU A 391 -13.71 -30.15 1.63
C GLU A 391 -12.95 -30.69 2.83
N LEU A 392 -12.97 -29.95 3.93
CA LEU A 392 -12.49 -30.41 5.23
C LEU A 392 -13.54 -31.36 5.83
N GLN A 393 -13.24 -32.66 5.84
CA GLN A 393 -14.16 -33.70 6.29
C GLN A 393 -14.45 -33.57 7.78
N PRO A 394 -15.71 -33.70 8.23
CA PRO A 394 -16.05 -33.67 9.65
C PRO A 394 -15.18 -34.64 10.45
N ARG A 395 -14.80 -34.28 11.68
CA ARG A 395 -14.14 -35.23 12.58
C ARG A 395 -15.06 -36.43 12.78
N SER A 396 -14.58 -37.62 12.45
CA SER A 396 -15.19 -38.87 12.91
C SER A 396 -15.08 -38.86 14.44
N ASN A 397 -16.22 -38.68 15.10
CA ASN A 397 -16.31 -38.74 16.57
C ASN A 397 -15.82 -40.07 17.11
#